data_AF-A0A2N3FP47-F1
#
_entry.id   AF-A0A2N3FP47-F1
#
_cell.length_a   1.000
_cell.length_b   1.000
_cell.length_c   1.000
_cell.angle_alpha   90.00
_cell.angle_beta   90.00
_cell.angle_gamma   90.00
#
_symmetry.space_group_name_H-M   'P 1'
#
loop_
_entity.id
_entity.type
_entity.pdbx_description
1 polymer ?
#
loop_
_entity_poly.entity_id
_entity_poly.type
_entity_poly.pdbx_seq_one_letter_code
_entity_poly.pdbx_strand_id
1 'polypeptide(L)'
;RRRGILGTSIAWFERDGEGRPLQPEAWREYCLASVTTHDLPPTAGYLAGEHVKLQHELGLLTESLEAELAHAERERESFIGLLRQRGFLTADPATTEDIVQALHRYLVATPSRVLCAALTDAVGDRRTQNQPGTDKEYPNWRIPLSGPDGKPLSLERLYRDERAFRLASIMNDFSAPMVVPRADIELVV
;
A
#
# COMPACT_ATOMS: atom_id res chain seq x y z
N ARG A 1 -2.02 -13.67 21.65
CA ARG A 1 -2.98 -13.47 22.78
C ARG A 1 -2.34 -13.75 24.15
N ARG A 2 -2.01 -15.00 24.52
CA ARG A 2 -1.51 -15.33 25.88
C ARG A 2 -0.29 -14.55 26.39
N ARG A 3 0.58 -14.04 25.50
CA ARG A 3 1.77 -13.24 25.86
C ARG A 3 1.69 -11.76 25.48
N GLY A 4 0.56 -11.28 24.97
CA GLY A 4 0.42 -9.87 24.55
C GLY A 4 1.21 -9.44 23.31
N ILE A 5 2.02 -10.31 22.69
CA ILE A 5 2.78 -10.02 21.47
C ILE A 5 1.83 -10.04 20.26
N LEU A 6 1.85 -8.97 19.45
CA LEU A 6 1.12 -8.84 18.20
C LEU A 6 1.84 -9.58 17.07
N GLY A 7 1.07 -10.21 16.18
CA GLY A 7 1.59 -10.66 14.89
C GLY A 7 1.65 -9.53 13.86
N THR A 8 1.97 -9.87 12.62
CA THR A 8 1.95 -8.96 11.47
C THR A 8 1.17 -9.60 10.32
N SER A 9 0.29 -8.83 9.69
CA SER A 9 -0.53 -9.24 8.55
C SER A 9 -0.39 -8.22 7.43
N ILE A 10 -0.03 -8.69 6.23
CA ILE A 10 0.22 -7.83 5.06
C ILE A 10 -0.78 -8.22 3.98
N ALA A 11 -1.58 -7.26 3.49
CA ALA A 11 -2.73 -7.53 2.63
C ALA A 11 -2.41 -8.49 1.47
N TRP A 12 -1.34 -8.22 0.72
CA TRP A 12 -0.94 -9.02 -0.44
C TRP A 12 -0.73 -10.52 -0.16
N PHE A 13 -0.44 -10.88 1.10
CA PHE A 13 -0.17 -12.25 1.54
C PHE A 13 -1.34 -12.90 2.30
N GLU A 14 -2.36 -12.13 2.69
CA GLU A 14 -3.52 -12.64 3.44
C GLU A 14 -4.51 -13.30 2.46
N ARG A 15 -4.35 -14.62 2.27
CA ARG A 15 -5.14 -15.44 1.33
C ARG A 15 -5.82 -16.63 2.01
N ASP A 16 -6.95 -17.06 1.47
CA ASP A 16 -7.63 -18.31 1.87
C ASP A 16 -6.98 -19.56 1.25
N GLY A 17 -7.54 -20.74 1.53
CA GLY A 17 -7.04 -22.01 1.01
C GLY A 17 -7.15 -22.16 -0.51
N GLU A 18 -7.95 -21.33 -1.16
CA GLU A 18 -8.12 -21.27 -2.61
C GLU A 18 -7.28 -20.15 -3.26
N GLY A 19 -6.44 -19.44 -2.48
CA GLY A 19 -5.57 -18.37 -2.96
C GLY A 19 -6.27 -17.02 -3.17
N ARG A 20 -7.53 -16.88 -2.76
CA ARG A 20 -8.28 -15.62 -2.86
C ARG A 20 -7.92 -14.71 -1.69
N PRO A 21 -7.92 -13.38 -1.87
CA PRO A 21 -7.76 -12.45 -0.76
C PRO A 21 -8.77 -12.72 0.37
N LEU A 22 -8.31 -12.69 1.62
CA LEU A 22 -9.19 -12.87 2.77
C LEU A 22 -10.27 -11.79 2.85
N GLN A 23 -11.45 -12.18 3.34
CA GLN A 23 -12.46 -11.20 3.75
C GLN A 23 -11.95 -10.42 4.97
N PRO A 24 -12.29 -9.13 5.13
CA PRO A 24 -11.81 -8.32 6.26
C PRO A 24 -12.03 -8.99 7.62
N GLU A 25 -13.17 -9.62 7.82
CA GLU A 25 -13.59 -10.25 9.07
C GLU A 25 -12.78 -11.51 9.42
N ALA A 26 -12.10 -12.10 8.43
CA ALA A 26 -11.26 -13.28 8.61
C ALA A 26 -9.83 -12.94 9.09
N TRP A 27 -9.46 -11.66 9.15
CA TRP A 27 -8.14 -11.23 9.59
C TRP A 27 -7.91 -11.49 11.08
N ARG A 28 -6.64 -11.65 11.44
CA ARG A 28 -6.24 -11.87 12.83
C ARG A 28 -6.41 -10.59 13.65
N GLU A 29 -7.21 -10.65 14.70
CA GLU A 29 -7.42 -9.49 15.59
C GLU A 29 -6.11 -8.99 16.25
N TYR A 30 -5.28 -9.87 16.81
CA TYR A 30 -4.05 -9.47 17.53
C TYR A 30 -2.84 -9.36 16.60
N CYS A 31 -2.92 -8.46 15.62
CA CYS A 31 -1.80 -8.12 14.75
C CYS A 31 -1.71 -6.61 14.46
N LEU A 32 -0.55 -6.22 13.94
CA LEU A 32 -0.40 -5.05 13.09
C LEU A 32 -0.76 -5.45 11.66
N ALA A 33 -1.69 -4.74 11.06
CA ALA A 33 -2.15 -4.93 9.69
C ALA A 33 -1.68 -3.77 8.80
N SER A 34 -1.14 -4.07 7.63
CA SER A 34 -0.81 -3.09 6.60
C SER A 34 -1.11 -3.60 5.20
N VAL A 35 -1.20 -2.69 4.23
CA VAL A 35 -1.32 -3.08 2.80
C VAL A 35 0.01 -3.61 2.29
N THR A 36 1.09 -2.87 2.54
CA THR A 36 2.44 -3.15 2.05
C THR A 36 3.48 -3.09 3.18
N THR A 37 4.75 -3.35 2.84
CA THR A 37 5.92 -3.21 3.73
C THR A 37 7.00 -2.39 3.02
N HIS A 38 8.15 -2.15 3.66
CA HIS A 38 9.31 -1.53 3.02
C HIS A 38 10.06 -2.45 2.05
N ASP A 39 9.85 -3.76 2.13
CA ASP A 39 10.43 -4.79 1.25
C ASP A 39 9.57 -5.07 0.01
N LEU A 40 8.34 -4.54 -0.01
CA LEU A 40 7.48 -4.55 -1.17
C LEU A 40 7.49 -3.15 -1.82
N PRO A 41 7.19 -3.04 -3.13
CA PRO A 41 6.89 -1.74 -3.69
C PRO A 41 5.75 -1.07 -2.91
N PRO A 42 5.73 0.27 -2.85
CA PRO A 42 4.52 0.99 -2.54
C PRO A 42 3.34 0.47 -3.36
N THR A 43 2.12 0.55 -2.83
CA THR A 43 0.91 -0.01 -3.45
C THR A 43 0.72 0.51 -4.87
N ALA A 44 0.98 1.79 -5.13
CA ALA A 44 0.93 2.35 -6.48
C ALA A 44 1.96 1.72 -7.44
N GLY A 45 3.15 1.37 -6.95
CA GLY A 45 4.16 0.63 -7.71
C GLY A 45 3.76 -0.84 -7.91
N TYR A 46 3.18 -1.48 -6.88
CA TYR A 46 2.68 -2.85 -6.98
C TYR A 46 1.61 -2.98 -8.07
N LEU A 47 0.61 -2.09 -8.06
CA LEU A 47 -0.49 -2.05 -9.04
C LEU A 47 0.00 -1.82 -10.48
N ALA A 48 1.13 -1.13 -10.65
CA ALA A 48 1.77 -0.88 -11.94
C ALA A 48 2.77 -1.97 -12.36
N GLY A 49 2.89 -3.06 -11.59
CA GLY A 49 3.78 -4.18 -11.86
C GLY A 49 5.27 -3.85 -11.69
N GLU A 50 5.62 -2.81 -10.91
CA GLU A 50 7.02 -2.37 -10.76
C GLU A 50 7.90 -3.43 -10.09
N HIS A 51 7.34 -4.29 -9.23
CA HIS A 51 8.09 -5.42 -8.65
C HIS A 51 8.58 -6.38 -9.72
N VAL A 52 7.70 -6.81 -10.64
CA VAL A 52 8.05 -7.75 -11.70
C VAL A 52 9.09 -7.14 -12.64
N LYS A 53 8.89 -5.86 -13.03
CA LYS A 53 9.83 -5.15 -13.90
C LYS A 53 11.21 -5.03 -13.27
N LEU A 54 11.25 -4.58 -12.01
CA LEU A 54 12.51 -4.42 -11.27
C LEU A 54 13.22 -5.77 -11.12
N GLN A 55 12.51 -6.81 -10.68
CA GLN A 55 13.11 -8.14 -10.54
C GLN A 55 13.60 -8.69 -11.88
N HIS A 56 12.91 -8.41 -12.98
CA HIS A 56 13.35 -8.78 -14.32
C HIS A 56 14.65 -8.06 -14.72
N GLU A 57 14.69 -6.73 -14.55
CA GLU A 57 15.87 -5.91 -14.84
C GLU A 57 17.10 -6.35 -14.04
N LEU A 58 16.88 -6.85 -12.83
CA LEU A 58 17.93 -7.35 -11.94
C LEU A 58 18.24 -8.85 -12.14
N GLY A 59 17.55 -9.54 -13.05
CA GLY A 59 17.77 -10.97 -13.31
C GLY A 59 17.35 -11.89 -12.17
N LEU A 60 16.35 -11.49 -11.38
CA LEU A 60 15.88 -12.20 -10.17
C LEU A 60 14.66 -13.08 -10.40
N LEU A 61 14.01 -12.98 -11.57
CA LEU A 61 12.83 -13.81 -11.86
C LEU A 61 13.21 -15.29 -12.00
N THR A 62 12.40 -16.16 -11.40
CA THR A 62 12.55 -17.62 -11.53
C THR A 62 11.74 -18.19 -12.69
N GLU A 63 10.70 -17.47 -13.12
CA GLU A 63 9.86 -17.79 -14.28
C GLU A 63 10.05 -16.74 -15.39
N SER A 64 9.37 -16.93 -16.52
CA SER A 64 9.41 -15.94 -17.61
C SER A 64 8.73 -14.63 -17.18
N LEU A 65 9.20 -13.51 -17.73
CA LEU A 65 8.59 -12.19 -17.51
C LEU A 65 7.07 -12.21 -17.82
N GLU A 66 6.67 -12.91 -18.88
CA GLU A 66 5.26 -13.04 -19.26
C GLU A 66 4.43 -13.77 -18.18
N ALA A 67 4.96 -14.87 -17.64
CA ALA A 67 4.29 -15.65 -16.61
C ALA A 67 4.11 -14.84 -15.32
N GLU A 68 5.15 -14.10 -14.92
CA GLU A 68 5.16 -13.25 -13.73
C GLU A 68 4.22 -12.05 -13.86
N LEU A 69 4.21 -11.38 -15.02
CA LEU A 69 3.24 -10.31 -15.30
C LEU A 69 1.81 -10.83 -15.27
N ALA A 70 1.56 -12.00 -15.86
CA ALA A 70 0.23 -12.61 -15.83
C ALA A 70 -0.17 -13.03 -14.41
N HIS A 71 0.79 -13.45 -13.57
CA HIS A 71 0.54 -13.74 -12.16
C HIS A 71 0.16 -12.48 -11.38
N ALA A 72 0.98 -11.43 -11.46
CA ALA A 72 0.73 -10.15 -10.80
C ALA A 72 -0.62 -9.54 -11.23
N GLU A 73 -0.98 -9.67 -12.50
CA GLU A 73 -2.29 -9.25 -13.02
C GLU A 73 -3.44 -10.02 -12.34
N ARG A 74 -3.37 -11.35 -12.27
CA ARG A 74 -4.40 -12.17 -11.60
C ARG A 74 -4.53 -11.81 -10.12
N GLU A 75 -3.40 -11.60 -9.43
CA GLU A 75 -3.40 -11.17 -8.03
C GLU A 75 -4.09 -9.80 -7.86
N ARG A 76 -3.73 -8.83 -8.72
CA ARG A 76 -4.35 -7.50 -8.72
C ARG A 76 -5.85 -7.57 -8.94
N GLU A 77 -6.29 -8.27 -9.97
CA GLU A 77 -7.72 -8.41 -10.30
C GLU A 77 -8.49 -9.14 -9.19
N SER A 78 -7.86 -10.09 -8.48
CA SER A 78 -8.49 -10.75 -7.33
C SER A 78 -8.78 -9.77 -6.18
N PHE A 79 -7.85 -8.85 -5.89
CA PHE A 79 -8.05 -7.79 -4.90
C PHE A 79 -9.09 -6.78 -5.37
N ILE A 80 -9.00 -6.29 -6.61
CA ILE A 80 -9.99 -5.35 -7.17
C ILE A 80 -11.40 -5.95 -7.13
N GLY A 81 -11.53 -7.23 -7.47
CA GLY A 81 -12.78 -7.99 -7.36
C GLY A 81 -13.34 -8.00 -5.94
N LEU A 82 -12.51 -8.33 -4.94
CA LEU A 82 -12.91 -8.29 -3.53
C LEU A 82 -13.34 -6.86 -3.11
N LEU A 83 -12.55 -5.85 -3.45
CA LEU A 83 -12.81 -4.46 -3.09
C LEU A 83 -14.15 -3.96 -3.66
N ARG A 84 -14.46 -4.31 -4.91
CA ARG A 84 -15.75 -4.01 -5.53
C ARG A 84 -16.89 -4.79 -4.88
N GLN A 85 -16.72 -6.10 -4.68
CA GLN A 85 -17.73 -6.96 -4.07
C GLN A 85 -18.13 -6.47 -2.67
N ARG A 86 -17.17 -5.98 -1.89
CA ARG A 86 -17.40 -5.47 -0.53
C ARG A 86 -17.74 -3.98 -0.48
N GLY A 87 -17.78 -3.30 -1.63
CA GLY A 87 -18.16 -1.89 -1.74
C GLY A 87 -17.08 -0.89 -1.34
N PHE A 88 -15.82 -1.33 -1.15
CA PHE A 88 -14.69 -0.44 -0.83
C PHE A 88 -14.19 0.36 -2.05
N LEU A 89 -14.38 -0.18 -3.25
CA LEU A 89 -14.07 0.46 -4.53
C LEU A 89 -15.35 0.62 -5.35
N THR A 90 -15.79 1.86 -5.54
CA THR A 90 -17.02 2.21 -6.27
C THR A 90 -16.77 2.98 -7.57
N ALA A 91 -15.58 3.56 -7.75
CA ALA A 91 -15.21 4.28 -8.96
C ALA A 91 -15.08 3.33 -10.16
N ASP A 92 -15.59 3.76 -11.32
CA ASP A 92 -15.46 3.06 -12.60
C ASP A 92 -15.42 4.07 -13.77
N PRO A 93 -14.30 4.20 -14.51
CA PRO A 93 -13.03 3.51 -14.28
C PRO A 93 -12.35 3.98 -12.98
N ALA A 94 -11.71 3.04 -12.27
CA ALA A 94 -10.94 3.35 -11.06
C ALA A 94 -9.53 3.83 -11.40
N THR A 95 -9.08 4.90 -10.76
CA THR A 95 -7.67 5.34 -10.81
C THR A 95 -6.81 4.53 -9.84
N THR A 96 -5.48 4.60 -9.97
CA THR A 96 -4.55 4.00 -8.98
C THR A 96 -4.82 4.51 -7.57
N GLU A 97 -5.10 5.81 -7.42
CA GLU A 97 -5.41 6.40 -6.12
C GLU A 97 -6.71 5.84 -5.54
N ASP A 98 -7.75 5.62 -6.36
CA ASP A 98 -9.01 5.01 -5.90
C ASP A 98 -8.78 3.60 -5.34
N ILE A 99 -7.95 2.80 -6.01
CA ILE A 99 -7.62 1.43 -5.60
C ILE A 99 -6.79 1.45 -4.29
N VAL A 100 -5.79 2.34 -4.18
CA VAL A 100 -5.00 2.52 -2.95
C VAL A 100 -5.92 2.89 -1.77
N GLN A 101 -6.82 3.86 -1.96
CA GLN A 101 -7.78 4.25 -0.93
C GLN A 101 -8.74 3.10 -0.56
N ALA A 102 -9.21 2.33 -1.55
CA ALA A 102 -10.07 1.18 -1.32
C ALA A 102 -9.37 0.08 -0.50
N LEU A 103 -8.09 -0.20 -0.77
CA LEU A 103 -7.28 -1.12 0.03
C LEU A 103 -7.16 -0.67 1.50
N HIS A 104 -7.07 0.63 1.76
CA HIS A 104 -7.04 1.16 3.13
C HIS A 104 -8.41 1.14 3.81
N ARG A 105 -9.51 1.35 3.07
CA ARG A 105 -10.87 1.12 3.61
C ARG A 105 -11.08 -0.35 3.98
N TYR A 106 -10.61 -1.27 3.13
CA TYR A 106 -10.56 -2.70 3.41
C TYR A 106 -9.75 -3.01 4.67
N LEU A 107 -8.57 -2.38 4.84
CA LEU A 107 -7.72 -2.54 6.02
C LEU A 107 -8.41 -2.07 7.31
N VAL A 108 -9.09 -0.92 7.27
CA VAL A 108 -9.89 -0.36 8.37
C VAL A 108 -11.06 -1.27 8.76
N ALA A 109 -11.64 -1.99 7.81
CA ALA A 109 -12.72 -2.94 8.08
C ALA A 109 -12.25 -4.25 8.75
N THR A 110 -10.94 -4.47 8.92
CA THR A 110 -10.41 -5.66 9.61
C THR A 110 -10.54 -5.51 11.13
N PRO A 111 -10.64 -6.62 11.91
CA PRO A 111 -10.62 -6.59 13.37
C PRO A 111 -9.22 -6.34 13.97
N SER A 112 -8.23 -5.99 13.15
CA SER A 112 -6.82 -5.88 13.57
C SER A 112 -6.62 -4.73 14.56
N ARG A 113 -5.88 -4.99 15.65
CA ARG A 113 -5.72 -4.03 16.75
C ARG A 113 -4.83 -2.82 16.41
N VAL A 114 -3.92 -2.97 15.46
CA VAL A 114 -3.07 -1.88 14.98
C VAL A 114 -3.13 -1.84 13.46
N LEU A 115 -3.45 -0.68 12.90
CA LEU A 115 -3.44 -0.46 11.47
C LEU A 115 -2.26 0.43 11.11
N CYS A 116 -1.55 0.08 10.05
CA CYS A 116 -0.38 0.79 9.57
C CYS A 116 -0.56 1.18 8.10
N ALA A 117 -0.58 2.48 7.83
CA ALA A 117 -0.52 3.03 6.49
C ALA A 117 0.93 3.37 6.15
N ALA A 118 1.41 2.90 5.00
CA ALA A 118 2.71 3.29 4.50
C ALA A 118 2.67 4.74 4.01
N LEU A 119 3.64 5.55 4.40
CA LEU A 119 3.69 6.95 3.98
C LEU A 119 3.84 7.10 2.46
N THR A 120 4.49 6.13 1.81
CA THR A 120 4.59 6.03 0.35
C THR A 120 3.24 5.88 -0.33
N ASP A 121 2.28 5.19 0.29
CA ASP A 121 0.90 5.09 -0.23
C ASP A 121 0.13 6.40 -0.05
N ALA A 122 0.41 7.13 1.03
CA ALA A 122 -0.19 8.43 1.30
C ALA A 122 0.19 9.49 0.26
N VAL A 123 1.39 9.41 -0.32
CA VAL A 123 1.87 10.35 -1.33
C VAL A 123 1.81 9.78 -2.74
N GLY A 124 1.57 8.47 -2.87
CA GLY A 124 1.57 7.73 -4.13
C GLY A 124 2.94 7.61 -4.78
N ASP A 125 3.99 7.44 -3.95
CA ASP A 125 5.30 7.00 -4.46
C ASP A 125 5.12 5.62 -5.12
N ARG A 126 5.97 5.33 -6.10
CA ARG A 126 5.96 4.06 -6.84
C ARG A 126 7.24 3.27 -6.69
N ARG A 127 8.29 3.90 -6.14
CA ARG A 127 9.63 3.33 -6.12
C ARG A 127 9.83 2.47 -4.87
N THR A 128 10.29 1.25 -5.08
CA THR A 128 10.62 0.28 -4.04
C THR A 128 11.74 0.80 -3.13
N GLN A 129 11.62 0.71 -1.80
CA GLN A 129 12.71 1.17 -0.92
C GLN A 129 13.83 0.13 -0.82
N ASN A 130 13.45 -1.14 -0.70
CA ASN A 130 14.36 -2.26 -0.59
C ASN A 130 13.88 -3.39 -1.51
N GLN A 131 14.77 -3.91 -2.34
CA GLN A 131 14.56 -5.12 -3.13
C GLN A 131 15.34 -6.26 -2.46
N PRO A 132 14.66 -7.13 -1.68
CA PRO A 132 15.32 -8.27 -1.05
C PRO A 132 16.08 -9.13 -2.06
N GLY A 133 17.22 -9.67 -1.63
CA GLY A 133 18.10 -10.46 -2.48
C GLY A 133 19.08 -9.63 -3.32
N THR A 134 19.24 -8.34 -3.04
CA THR A 134 20.18 -7.45 -3.73
C THR A 134 21.11 -6.73 -2.74
N ASP A 135 22.30 -6.35 -3.21
CA ASP A 135 23.27 -5.50 -2.52
C ASP A 135 23.51 -4.22 -3.33
N LYS A 136 24.33 -4.30 -4.39
CA LYS A 136 24.75 -3.15 -5.21
C LYS A 136 23.92 -2.93 -6.47
N GLU A 137 23.07 -3.90 -6.80
CA GLU A 137 22.27 -3.92 -8.02
C GLU A 137 21.10 -2.91 -7.94
N TYR A 138 20.61 -2.63 -6.73
CA TYR A 138 19.57 -1.65 -6.47
C TYR A 138 20.02 -0.63 -5.40
N PRO A 139 19.64 0.65 -5.49
CA PRO A 139 19.91 1.63 -4.44
C PRO A 139 19.03 1.44 -3.19
N ASN A 140 19.08 0.24 -2.59
CA ASN A 140 18.38 -0.09 -1.35
C ASN A 140 18.62 0.97 -0.29
N TRP A 141 17.57 1.32 0.45
CA TRP A 141 17.60 2.25 1.59
C TRP A 141 18.01 3.69 1.24
N ARG A 142 18.06 4.02 -0.05
CA ARG A 142 18.51 5.31 -0.56
C ARG A 142 17.44 6.00 -1.40
N ILE A 143 16.19 5.55 -1.35
CA ILE A 143 15.09 6.14 -2.10
C ILE A 143 14.42 7.21 -1.24
N PRO A 144 14.48 8.50 -1.64
CA PRO A 144 13.82 9.57 -0.91
C PRO A 144 12.32 9.54 -1.18
N LEU A 145 11.47 9.78 -0.16
CA LEU A 145 10.02 9.89 -0.35
C LEU A 145 9.68 10.86 -1.48
N SER A 146 8.86 10.43 -2.43
CA SER A 146 8.49 11.25 -3.59
C SER A 146 7.01 11.16 -3.92
N GLY A 147 6.52 12.15 -4.66
CA GLY A 147 5.18 12.11 -5.23
C GLY A 147 5.04 11.10 -6.39
N PRO A 148 3.85 11.03 -7.00
CA PRO A 148 3.58 10.12 -8.13
C PRO A 148 4.37 10.46 -9.39
N ASP A 149 4.91 11.69 -9.48
CA ASP A 149 5.79 12.14 -10.56
C ASP A 149 7.27 11.81 -10.30
N GLY A 150 7.58 11.10 -9.20
CA GLY A 150 8.93 10.71 -8.82
C GLY A 150 9.77 11.83 -8.24
N LYS A 151 9.20 13.03 -8.02
CA LYS A 151 9.93 14.16 -7.43
C LYS A 151 9.94 14.07 -5.90
N PRO A 152 11.09 14.32 -5.24
CA PRO A 152 11.19 14.32 -3.79
C PRO A 152 10.14 15.24 -3.13
N LEU A 153 9.54 14.73 -2.05
CA LEU A 153 8.54 15.44 -1.27
C LEU A 153 9.14 15.84 0.09
N SER A 154 9.07 17.12 0.43
CA SER A 154 9.46 17.59 1.77
C SER A 154 8.36 17.31 2.81
N LEU A 155 8.73 17.34 4.08
CA LEU A 155 7.79 17.17 5.19
C LEU A 155 6.73 18.29 5.20
N GLU A 156 7.11 19.54 4.94
CA GLU A 156 6.21 20.69 4.90
C GLU A 156 5.21 20.60 3.74
N ARG A 157 5.61 19.95 2.64
CA ARG A 157 4.72 19.68 1.52
C ARG A 157 3.78 18.53 1.83
N LEU A 158 4.25 17.47 2.49
CA LEU A 158 3.42 16.35 2.95
C LEU A 158 2.26 16.84 3.84
N TYR A 159 2.52 17.75 4.79
CA TYR A 159 1.49 18.34 5.65
C TYR A 159 0.47 19.23 4.92
N ARG A 160 0.66 19.47 3.62
CA ARG A 160 -0.28 20.20 2.76
C ARG A 160 -0.76 19.35 1.57
N ASP A 161 -0.41 18.07 1.55
CA ASP A 161 -0.70 17.17 0.44
C ASP A 161 -2.10 16.58 0.58
N GLU A 162 -2.97 16.90 -0.39
CA GLU A 162 -4.37 16.46 -0.32
C GLU A 162 -4.52 14.93 -0.34
N ARG A 163 -3.62 14.21 -1.03
CA ARG A 163 -3.68 12.74 -1.09
C ARG A 163 -3.34 12.15 0.27
N ALA A 164 -2.32 12.69 0.94
CA ALA A 164 -1.97 12.28 2.29
C ALA A 164 -3.15 12.51 3.26
N PHE A 165 -3.83 13.65 3.15
CA PHE A 165 -5.02 13.96 3.98
C PHE A 165 -6.22 13.06 3.67
N ARG A 166 -6.45 12.71 2.40
CA ARG A 166 -7.49 11.74 2.02
C ARG A 166 -7.23 10.37 2.64
N LEU A 167 -5.99 9.89 2.57
CA LEU A 167 -5.64 8.60 3.17
C LEU A 167 -5.74 8.64 4.70
N ALA A 168 -5.23 9.69 5.33
CA ALA A 168 -5.34 9.88 6.78
C ALA A 168 -6.81 9.92 7.24
N SER A 169 -7.70 10.55 6.48
CA SER A 169 -9.14 10.58 6.77
C SER A 169 -9.77 9.19 6.73
N ILE A 170 -9.36 8.33 5.78
CA ILE A 170 -9.78 6.92 5.72
C ILE A 170 -9.28 6.17 6.96
N MET A 171 -8.02 6.33 7.32
CA MET A 171 -7.40 5.61 8.45
C MET A 171 -7.96 6.03 9.82
N ASN A 172 -8.52 7.23 9.91
CA ASN A 172 -9.25 7.71 11.10
C ASN A 172 -10.73 7.28 11.10
N ASP A 173 -11.15 6.38 10.21
CA ASP A 173 -12.54 5.92 10.03
C ASP A 173 -13.52 7.09 9.85
N PHE A 174 -13.06 8.17 9.19
CA PHE A 174 -13.80 9.43 9.03
C PHE A 174 -14.29 10.07 10.35
N SER A 175 -13.74 9.65 11.50
CA SER A 175 -14.13 10.12 12.84
C SER A 175 -13.97 11.63 13.03
N ALA A 176 -13.14 12.27 12.20
CA ALA A 176 -13.12 13.71 11.97
C ALA A 176 -12.70 14.01 10.52
N PRO A 177 -13.40 14.88 9.79
CA PRO A 177 -12.91 15.34 8.49
C PRO A 177 -11.62 16.14 8.70
N MET A 178 -10.49 15.62 8.22
CA MET A 178 -9.23 16.36 8.28
C MET A 178 -9.24 17.47 7.24
N VAL A 179 -9.18 18.72 7.70
CA VAL A 179 -9.05 19.88 6.81
C VAL A 179 -7.57 20.07 6.49
N VAL A 180 -7.23 20.15 5.20
CA VAL A 180 -5.86 20.46 4.76
C VAL A 180 -5.47 21.84 5.33
N PRO A 181 -4.36 21.94 6.07
CA PRO A 181 -3.87 23.20 6.61
C PRO A 181 -3.70 24.25 5.51
N ARG A 182 -4.18 25.47 5.76
CA ARG A 182 -3.94 26.60 4.85
C ARG A 182 -2.45 26.97 4.82
N ALA A 183 -2.01 27.60 3.74
CA ALA A 183 -0.60 27.89 3.48
C ALA A 183 0.08 28.73 4.57
N ASP A 184 -0.69 29.56 5.27
CA ASP A 184 -0.30 30.48 6.34
C ASP A 184 -0.14 29.85 7.72
N ILE A 185 -0.41 28.55 7.88
CA ILE A 185 -0.21 27.83 9.14
C ILE A 185 1.27 27.48 9.28
N GLU A 186 1.92 28.02 10.31
CA GLU A 186 3.23 27.55 10.76
C GLU A 186 3.09 26.10 11.25
N LEU A 187 3.79 25.19 10.57
CA LEU A 187 3.99 23.84 11.05
C LEU A 187 4.99 23.90 12.19
N VAL A 188 4.53 23.65 13.41
CA VAL A 188 5.44 23.37 14.53
C VAL A 188 5.94 21.94 14.31
N VAL A 189 7.12 21.82 13.69
CA VAL A 189 7.85 20.56 13.50
C VAL A 189 8.77 20.33 14.69
#